data_AF-A0A496XYD4-F1
#
_entry.id   AF-A0A496XYD4-F1
#
_cell.length_a   1.000
_cell.length_b   1.000
_cell.length_c   1.000
_cell.angle_alpha   90.00
_cell.angle_beta   90.00
_cell.angle_gamma   90.00
#
_symmetry.space_group_name_H-M   'P 1'
#
loop_
_entity.id
_entity.type
_entity.pdbx_description
1 polymer ?
#
loop_
_entity_poly.entity_id
_entity_poly.type
_entity_poly.pdbx_seq_one_letter_code
_entity_poly.pdbx_strand_id
1 'polypeptide(L)'
;MGIDKLKNEIFLWVEQYLFFPNIFQKLISITLFPLTILYCLVILYKRAKTGILFVPPIPTISIGNLILGGSGKTPIVQNLSSKYNDIAIVLRGYGRLTKGLIVVSSCGNIKVCSKQSGDEAMQLAVALKAATIIVSEDRIKGIIKAHELGCKVVFLDDAFAKQNIKKFDILIRPKGEPTNLFCLPSGGYKQPKSFYSMADMVVQDGVDFQRVVSFEQNGQKLKTLPEDVVCITAISKPKRLQEFLPNNCDIKSFYDHYRFKKSDIDEIKQNYANHTIITTTKDIVKLSNMLDEEPILIKLNIKIKKSFNIKLIDDYIKEYKYA
;
A
#
# COMPACT_ATOMS: atom_id res chain seq x y z
N MET A 1 12.84 -17.92 -19.73
CA MET A 1 11.39 -17.66 -19.94
C MET A 1 10.48 -18.57 -19.11
N GLY A 2 10.64 -19.90 -19.10
CA GLY A 2 9.66 -20.80 -18.44
C GLY A 2 9.45 -20.61 -16.92
N ILE A 3 10.53 -20.43 -16.14
CA ILE A 3 10.44 -20.37 -14.66
C ILE A 3 9.74 -19.10 -14.17
N ASP A 4 10.03 -17.94 -14.76
CA ASP A 4 9.41 -16.68 -14.32
C ASP A 4 7.93 -16.59 -14.73
N LYS A 5 7.58 -17.17 -15.88
CA LYS A 5 6.19 -17.33 -16.32
C LYS A 5 5.40 -18.21 -15.34
N LEU A 6 5.95 -19.37 -14.97
CA LEU A 6 5.33 -20.26 -13.98
C LEU A 6 5.14 -19.56 -12.61
N LYS A 7 6.16 -18.83 -12.13
CA LYS A 7 6.04 -18.05 -10.88
C LYS A 7 4.93 -17.01 -10.94
N ASN A 8 4.76 -16.36 -12.08
CA ASN A 8 3.70 -15.38 -12.28
C ASN A 8 2.32 -16.03 -12.26
N GLU A 9 2.15 -17.16 -12.95
CA GLU A 9 0.90 -17.93 -12.94
C GLU A 9 0.54 -18.42 -11.54
N ILE A 10 1.53 -18.92 -10.78
CA ILE A 10 1.34 -19.32 -9.38
C ILE A 10 0.93 -18.12 -8.53
N PHE A 11 1.58 -16.96 -8.69
CA PHE A 11 1.25 -15.76 -7.92
C PHE A 11 -0.20 -15.32 -8.18
N LEU A 12 -0.62 -15.26 -9.44
CA LEU A 12 -1.99 -14.91 -9.82
C LEU A 12 -3.01 -15.94 -9.30
N TRP A 13 -2.65 -17.22 -9.33
CA TRP A 13 -3.48 -18.29 -8.77
C TRP A 13 -3.65 -18.15 -7.25
N VAL A 14 -2.56 -17.84 -6.53
CA VAL A 14 -2.59 -17.59 -5.08
C VAL A 14 -3.41 -16.35 -4.75
N GLU A 15 -3.28 -15.26 -5.52
CA GLU A 15 -4.09 -14.06 -5.33
C GLU A 15 -5.58 -14.38 -5.49
N GLN A 16 -5.95 -15.13 -6.53
CA GLN A 16 -7.32 -15.57 -6.74
C GLN A 16 -7.81 -16.42 -5.57
N TYR A 17 -7.05 -17.45 -5.16
CA TYR A 17 -7.38 -18.31 -4.03
C TYR A 17 -7.63 -17.51 -2.74
N LEU A 18 -6.75 -16.55 -2.43
CA LEU A 18 -6.82 -15.78 -1.19
C LEU A 18 -8.03 -14.84 -1.14
N PHE A 19 -8.45 -14.25 -2.27
CA PHE A 19 -9.48 -13.21 -2.25
C PHE A 19 -10.80 -13.60 -2.92
N PHE A 20 -10.74 -14.28 -4.05
CA PHE A 20 -11.89 -14.61 -4.91
C PHE A 20 -11.82 -16.05 -5.42
N PRO A 21 -11.81 -17.05 -4.51
CA PRO A 21 -11.59 -18.44 -4.87
C PRO A 21 -12.74 -18.99 -5.71
N ASN A 22 -12.40 -19.76 -6.73
CA ASN A 22 -13.35 -20.60 -7.45
C ASN A 22 -13.81 -21.79 -6.59
N ILE A 23 -14.71 -22.63 -7.11
CA ILE A 23 -15.29 -23.77 -6.36
C ILE A 23 -14.19 -24.73 -5.86
N PHE A 24 -13.21 -25.05 -6.70
CA PHE A 24 -12.10 -25.94 -6.34
C PHE A 24 -11.21 -25.32 -5.25
N GLN A 25 -10.83 -24.06 -5.41
CA GLN A 25 -10.04 -23.30 -4.44
C GLN A 25 -10.75 -23.15 -3.10
N LYS A 26 -12.09 -23.07 -3.08
CA LYS A 26 -12.87 -23.06 -1.84
C LYS A 26 -12.73 -24.36 -1.05
N LEU A 27 -12.64 -25.52 -1.72
CA LEU A 27 -12.38 -26.79 -1.05
C LEU A 27 -11.02 -26.78 -0.35
N ILE A 28 -9.97 -26.31 -1.04
CA ILE A 28 -8.63 -26.14 -0.44
C ILE A 28 -8.69 -25.21 0.78
N SER A 29 -9.40 -24.09 0.64
CA SER A 29 -9.58 -23.10 1.70
C SER A 29 -10.22 -23.69 2.96
N ILE A 30 -11.25 -24.53 2.79
CA ILE A 30 -11.93 -25.26 3.87
C ILE A 30 -10.98 -26.28 4.51
N THR A 31 -10.23 -27.04 3.72
CA THR A 31 -9.26 -28.02 4.24
C THR A 31 -8.18 -27.35 5.11
N LEU A 32 -7.75 -26.14 4.76
CA LEU A 32 -6.77 -25.36 5.53
C LEU A 32 -7.37 -24.60 6.72
N PHE A 33 -8.69 -24.64 6.91
CA PHE A 33 -9.39 -23.87 7.94
C PHE A 33 -8.92 -24.15 9.38
N PRO A 34 -8.57 -25.39 9.79
CA PRO A 34 -8.01 -25.64 11.11
C PRO A 34 -6.73 -24.84 11.39
N LEU A 35 -5.87 -24.66 10.39
CA LEU A 35 -4.66 -23.83 10.51
C LEU A 35 -5.02 -22.35 10.66
N THR A 36 -6.05 -21.89 9.96
CA THR A 36 -6.57 -20.54 10.08
C THR A 36 -7.14 -20.27 11.47
N ILE A 37 -7.81 -21.24 12.09
CA ILE A 37 -8.27 -21.13 13.48
C ILE A 37 -7.06 -20.93 14.41
N LEU A 38 -6.04 -21.77 14.31
CA LEU A 38 -4.83 -21.65 15.12
C LEU A 38 -4.15 -20.28 14.93
N TYR A 39 -4.03 -19.83 13.68
CA TYR A 39 -3.51 -18.51 13.34
C TYR A 39 -4.30 -17.38 14.02
N CYS A 40 -5.64 -17.42 13.92
CA CYS A 40 -6.52 -16.44 14.56
C CYS A 40 -6.42 -16.48 16.09
N LEU A 41 -6.33 -17.67 16.69
CA LEU A 41 -6.13 -17.81 18.14
C LEU A 41 -4.83 -17.15 18.61
N VAL A 42 -3.74 -17.31 17.87
CA VAL A 42 -2.47 -16.62 18.18
C VAL A 42 -2.62 -15.11 18.09
N ILE A 43 -3.33 -14.58 17.08
CA ILE A 43 -3.61 -13.13 16.96
C ILE A 43 -4.43 -12.64 18.14
N LEU A 44 -5.51 -13.33 18.48
CA LEU A 44 -6.41 -12.98 19.59
C LEU A 44 -5.65 -13.00 20.91
N TYR A 45 -4.86 -14.06 21.15
CA TYR A 45 -4.01 -14.17 22.34
C TYR A 45 -3.02 -13.01 22.44
N LYS A 46 -2.28 -12.70 21.37
CA LYS A 46 -1.35 -11.56 21.34
C LYS A 46 -2.07 -10.25 21.63
N ARG A 47 -3.26 -10.05 21.05
CA ARG A 47 -4.05 -8.82 21.26
C ARG A 47 -4.53 -8.70 22.71
N ALA A 48 -5.07 -9.78 23.29
CA ALA A 48 -5.55 -9.80 24.67
C ALA A 48 -4.42 -9.58 25.70
N LYS A 49 -3.23 -10.18 25.46
CA LYS A 49 -2.10 -10.07 26.39
C LYS A 49 -1.41 -8.70 26.36
N THR A 50 -1.41 -8.03 25.21
CA THR A 50 -0.51 -6.89 25.01
C THR A 50 -1.03 -5.62 25.69
N GLY A 51 -2.35 -5.36 25.73
CA GLY A 51 -2.88 -4.10 26.25
C GLY A 51 -2.27 -2.85 25.57
N ILE A 52 -2.56 -1.66 26.08
CA ILE A 52 -1.84 -0.43 25.70
C ILE A 52 -0.67 -0.28 26.68
N LEU A 53 0.56 -0.38 26.19
CA LEU A 53 1.78 -0.30 27.00
C LEU A 53 2.56 1.00 26.78
N PHE A 54 2.30 1.68 25.66
CA PHE A 54 3.01 2.88 25.26
C PHE A 54 2.00 3.96 24.85
N VAL A 55 2.05 5.07 25.57
CA VAL A 55 1.37 6.32 25.20
C VAL A 55 2.42 7.19 24.51
N PRO A 56 2.26 7.51 23.21
CA PRO A 56 3.17 8.39 22.50
C PRO A 56 3.38 9.76 23.17
N PRO A 57 4.47 10.47 22.91
CA PRO A 57 4.59 11.87 23.33
C PRO A 57 3.81 12.85 22.42
N ILE A 58 3.38 12.39 21.24
CA ILE A 58 2.67 13.19 20.23
C ILE A 58 1.54 12.37 19.60
N PRO A 59 0.45 13.01 19.12
CA PRO A 59 -0.68 12.32 18.54
C PRO A 59 -0.23 11.40 17.41
N THR A 60 -0.70 10.16 17.47
CA THR A 60 -0.29 9.10 16.56
C THR A 60 -1.50 8.50 15.87
N ILE A 61 -1.54 8.55 14.55
CA ILE A 61 -2.61 8.01 13.70
C ILE A 61 -2.08 6.81 12.94
N SER A 62 -2.78 5.68 13.03
CA SER A 62 -2.44 4.45 12.32
C SER A 62 -3.35 4.30 11.11
N ILE A 63 -2.76 4.03 9.94
CA ILE A 63 -3.50 3.82 8.69
C ILE A 63 -3.18 2.40 8.22
N GLY A 64 -4.19 1.53 8.28
CA GLY A 64 -4.03 0.10 8.03
C GLY A 64 -5.10 -0.49 7.15
N ASN A 65 -4.97 -1.80 6.94
CA ASN A 65 -5.97 -2.63 6.29
C ASN A 65 -5.94 -4.03 6.90
N LEU A 66 -7.06 -4.77 6.79
CA LEU A 66 -7.12 -6.14 7.30
C LEU A 66 -6.71 -7.19 6.27
N ILE A 67 -6.57 -6.83 4.99
CA ILE A 67 -6.28 -7.77 3.91
C ILE A 67 -4.80 -7.75 3.52
N LEU A 68 -4.28 -8.86 3.01
CA LEU A 68 -2.99 -8.90 2.34
C LEU A 68 -3.02 -8.14 1.01
N GLY A 69 -1.86 -7.64 0.60
CA GLY A 69 -1.70 -6.96 -0.69
C GLY A 69 -2.25 -5.53 -0.73
N GLY A 70 -1.95 -4.86 -1.85
CA GLY A 70 -2.08 -3.41 -2.01
C GLY A 70 -3.50 -2.90 -1.86
N SER A 71 -3.89 -2.42 -0.68
CA SER A 71 -5.17 -1.72 -0.45
C SER A 71 -5.13 -0.24 -0.85
N GLY A 72 -4.07 0.20 -1.52
CA GLY A 72 -3.89 1.62 -1.87
C GLY A 72 -3.77 2.50 -0.63
N LYS A 73 -3.05 2.05 0.40
CA LYS A 73 -2.80 2.83 1.63
C LYS A 73 -1.95 4.06 1.34
N THR A 74 -0.88 3.90 0.56
CA THR A 74 0.11 4.95 0.31
C THR A 74 -0.53 6.25 -0.19
N PRO A 75 -1.45 6.25 -1.17
CA PRO A 75 -2.11 7.49 -1.58
C PRO A 75 -3.04 8.08 -0.50
N ILE A 76 -3.62 7.26 0.39
CA ILE A 76 -4.44 7.75 1.53
C ILE A 76 -3.53 8.40 2.57
N VAL A 77 -2.44 7.72 2.92
CA VAL A 77 -1.41 8.24 3.83
C VAL A 77 -0.90 9.58 3.28
N GLN A 78 -0.55 9.65 2.00
CA GLN A 78 -0.10 10.89 1.36
C GLN A 78 -1.15 12.01 1.43
N ASN A 79 -2.39 11.75 1.01
CA ASN A 79 -3.42 12.78 0.96
C ASN A 79 -3.87 13.25 2.35
N LEU A 80 -3.91 12.35 3.33
CA LEU A 80 -4.32 12.69 4.68
C LEU A 80 -3.21 13.42 5.43
N SER A 81 -1.98 12.91 5.34
CA SER A 81 -0.84 13.46 6.08
C SER A 81 -0.43 14.85 5.56
N SER A 82 -0.58 15.14 4.26
CA SER A 82 -0.28 16.45 3.68
C SER A 82 -1.17 17.60 4.18
N LYS A 83 -2.24 17.31 4.94
CA LYS A 83 -3.12 18.31 5.54
C LYS A 83 -2.58 18.88 6.86
N TYR A 84 -1.50 18.29 7.38
CA TYR A 84 -0.92 18.66 8.66
C TYR A 84 0.54 19.08 8.47
N ASN A 85 1.01 19.95 9.36
CA ASN A 85 2.39 20.44 9.38
C ASN A 85 3.23 19.67 10.40
N ASP A 86 4.55 19.70 10.22
CA ASP A 86 5.54 19.08 11.11
C ASP A 86 5.22 17.60 11.37
N ILE A 87 4.90 16.85 10.32
CA ILE A 87 4.50 15.45 10.44
C ILE A 87 5.68 14.50 10.30
N ALA A 88 5.55 13.32 10.90
CA ALA A 88 6.36 12.16 10.55
C ALA A 88 5.49 11.01 10.03
N ILE A 89 6.01 10.27 9.05
CA ILE A 89 5.46 8.99 8.64
C ILE A 89 6.43 7.88 9.03
N VAL A 90 5.97 6.96 9.87
CA VAL A 90 6.75 5.80 10.32
C VAL A 90 6.21 4.53 9.68
N LEU A 91 7.03 3.91 8.84
CA LEU A 91 6.72 2.66 8.16
C LEU A 91 7.79 1.59 8.42
N ARG A 92 7.54 0.35 7.97
CA ARG A 92 8.45 -0.78 8.23
C ARG A 92 9.67 -0.74 7.30
N GLY A 93 9.49 -0.23 6.08
CA GLY A 93 10.50 -0.32 5.02
C GLY A 93 10.67 -1.77 4.55
N TYR A 94 9.59 -2.40 4.07
CA TYR A 94 9.65 -3.80 3.61
C TYR A 94 10.63 -3.93 2.42
N GLY A 95 11.41 -5.02 2.39
CA GLY A 95 12.36 -5.32 1.31
C GLY A 95 13.64 -4.48 1.29
N ARG A 96 13.85 -3.58 2.27
CA ARG A 96 15.10 -2.82 2.39
C ARG A 96 16.27 -3.68 2.88
N LEU A 97 17.49 -3.28 2.55
CA LEU A 97 18.71 -4.01 2.96
C LEU A 97 19.14 -3.73 4.41
N THR A 98 18.81 -2.55 4.94
CA THR A 98 19.17 -2.15 6.30
C THR A 98 18.17 -2.66 7.34
N LYS A 99 18.58 -2.74 8.60
CA LYS A 99 17.69 -3.04 9.73
C LYS A 99 17.68 -1.89 10.72
N GLY A 100 16.66 -1.85 11.58
CA GLY A 100 16.57 -0.84 12.64
C GLY A 100 16.10 0.52 12.13
N LEU A 101 16.22 1.52 12.99
CA LEU A 101 15.68 2.85 12.73
C LEU A 101 16.57 3.62 11.75
N ILE A 102 15.96 4.17 10.68
CA ILE A 102 16.62 5.11 9.77
C ILE A 102 15.67 6.26 9.46
N VAL A 103 16.19 7.49 9.54
CA VAL A 103 15.53 8.69 9.05
C VAL A 103 15.82 8.79 7.55
N VAL A 104 14.80 8.52 6.73
CA VAL A 104 14.90 8.51 5.27
C VAL A 104 14.93 9.92 4.70
N SER A 105 14.06 10.78 5.21
CA SER A 105 13.94 12.18 4.80
C SER A 105 13.54 13.04 5.99
N SER A 106 13.98 14.30 5.99
CA SER A 106 13.62 15.31 6.98
C SER A 106 13.65 16.67 6.30
N CYS A 107 12.55 17.43 6.36
CA CYS A 107 12.44 18.76 5.75
C CYS A 107 12.88 18.79 4.26
N GLY A 108 12.50 17.77 3.50
CA GLY A 108 12.77 17.68 2.06
C GLY A 108 14.13 17.11 1.69
N ASN A 109 15.01 16.92 2.68
CA ASN A 109 16.34 16.37 2.48
C ASN A 109 16.31 14.84 2.62
N ILE A 110 16.36 14.15 1.48
CA ILE A 110 16.48 12.69 1.40
C ILE A 110 17.91 12.29 1.78
N LYS A 111 18.05 11.43 2.81
CA LYS A 111 19.34 11.08 3.44
C LYS A 111 19.92 9.74 2.98
N VAL A 112 19.10 8.87 2.39
CA VAL A 112 19.47 7.50 2.02
C VAL A 112 18.83 7.10 0.70
N CYS A 113 19.36 6.08 0.02
CA CYS A 113 18.81 5.61 -1.25
C CYS A 113 17.68 4.56 -1.08
N SER A 114 16.95 4.24 -2.17
CA SER A 114 15.83 3.29 -2.13
C SER A 114 16.20 1.91 -1.61
N LYS A 115 17.43 1.43 -1.88
CA LYS A 115 17.91 0.13 -1.37
C LYS A 115 17.99 0.11 0.17
N GLN A 116 18.23 1.27 0.79
CA GLN A 116 18.34 1.42 2.24
C GLN A 116 16.98 1.74 2.87
N SER A 117 16.13 2.55 2.24
CA SER A 117 14.82 2.91 2.80
C SER A 117 13.72 1.90 2.47
N GLY A 118 13.85 1.18 1.35
CA GLY A 118 12.74 0.51 0.68
C GLY A 118 11.95 1.46 -0.22
N ASP A 119 11.31 0.89 -1.24
CA ASP A 119 10.66 1.62 -2.33
C ASP A 119 9.49 2.49 -1.83
N GLU A 120 8.66 1.95 -0.93
CA GLU A 120 7.51 2.69 -0.37
C GLU A 120 7.94 3.92 0.43
N ALA A 121 9.02 3.80 1.20
CA ALA A 121 9.56 4.90 2.00
C ALA A 121 10.16 5.98 1.09
N MET A 122 10.86 5.58 0.03
CA MET A 122 11.41 6.51 -0.95
C MET A 122 10.30 7.25 -1.69
N GLN A 123 9.25 6.54 -2.10
CA GLN A 123 8.09 7.14 -2.76
C GLN A 123 7.41 8.20 -1.88
N LEU A 124 7.24 7.92 -0.59
CA LEU A 124 6.70 8.88 0.37
C LEU A 124 7.63 10.09 0.55
N ALA A 125 8.95 9.87 0.66
CA ALA A 125 9.94 10.93 0.82
C ALA A 125 9.98 11.90 -0.36
N VAL A 126 9.86 11.38 -1.59
CA VAL A 126 9.81 12.21 -2.80
C VAL A 126 8.48 12.98 -2.89
N ALA A 127 7.37 12.33 -2.57
CA ALA A 127 6.04 12.93 -2.68
C ALA A 127 5.75 13.99 -1.60
N LEU A 128 6.25 13.79 -0.38
CA LEU A 128 5.95 14.62 0.79
C LEU A 128 7.20 15.35 1.27
N LYS A 129 7.64 16.35 0.51
CA LYS A 129 8.86 17.11 0.82
C LYS A 129 8.84 17.76 2.21
N ALA A 130 7.68 18.17 2.72
CA ALA A 130 7.58 18.77 4.05
C ALA A 130 7.58 17.75 5.21
N ALA A 131 7.44 16.45 4.92
CA ALA A 131 7.30 15.41 5.94
C ALA A 131 8.63 14.75 6.31
N THR A 132 8.75 14.32 7.56
CA THR A 132 9.83 13.43 8.01
C THR A 132 9.43 11.99 7.74
N ILE A 133 10.26 11.23 7.01
CA ILE A 133 10.00 9.81 6.72
C ILE A 133 10.97 8.94 7.50
N ILE A 134 10.46 7.99 8.28
CA ILE A 134 11.24 7.11 9.15
C ILE A 134 10.87 5.66 8.88
N VAL A 135 11.89 4.82 8.69
CA VAL A 135 11.71 3.37 8.58
C VAL A 135 12.21 2.69 9.85
N SER A 136 11.37 1.85 10.46
CA SER A 136 11.71 1.10 11.67
C SER A 136 10.77 -0.09 11.86
N GLU A 137 11.30 -1.28 12.12
CA GLU A 137 10.50 -2.46 12.52
C GLU A 137 9.79 -2.24 13.86
N ASP A 138 10.45 -1.49 14.74
CA ASP A 138 9.91 -1.02 16.01
C ASP A 138 9.29 0.36 15.83
N ARG A 139 7.95 0.40 15.81
CA ARG A 139 7.21 1.66 15.64
C ARG A 139 7.37 2.60 16.83
N ILE A 140 7.59 2.09 18.04
CA ILE A 140 7.77 2.93 19.23
C ILE A 140 9.04 3.77 19.08
N LYS A 141 10.16 3.14 18.70
CA LYS A 141 11.42 3.87 18.43
C LYS A 141 11.24 4.92 17.33
N GLY A 142 10.48 4.60 16.29
CA GLY A 142 10.17 5.54 15.21
C GLY A 142 9.37 6.76 15.68
N ILE A 143 8.36 6.54 16.53
CA ILE A 143 7.54 7.61 17.14
C ILE A 143 8.39 8.50 18.04
N ILE A 144 9.20 7.90 18.92
CA ILE A 144 10.11 8.64 19.80
C ILE A 144 11.07 9.49 18.95
N LYS A 145 11.66 8.90 17.91
CA LYS A 145 12.56 9.65 17.04
C LYS A 145 11.88 10.79 16.30
N ALA A 146 10.64 10.61 15.86
CA ALA A 146 9.86 11.68 15.24
C ALA A 146 9.66 12.85 16.20
N HIS A 147 9.35 12.56 17.46
CA HIS A 147 9.20 13.58 18.50
C HIS A 147 10.51 14.33 18.77
N GLU A 148 11.64 13.63 18.89
CA GLU A 148 12.98 14.25 19.03
C GLU A 148 13.33 15.18 17.86
N LEU A 149 12.83 14.88 16.65
CA LEU A 149 13.02 15.69 15.45
C LEU A 149 12.03 16.87 15.36
N GLY A 150 11.24 17.12 16.39
CA GLY A 150 10.29 18.24 16.46
C GLY A 150 8.98 18.03 15.72
N CYS A 151 8.66 16.78 15.31
CA CYS A 151 7.38 16.50 14.68
C CYS A 151 6.23 16.59 15.69
N LYS A 152 5.07 17.08 15.24
CA LYS A 152 3.86 17.31 16.05
C LYS A 152 2.83 16.20 15.90
N VAL A 153 2.86 15.45 14.81
CA VAL A 153 1.90 14.36 14.53
C VAL A 153 2.64 13.22 13.83
N VAL A 154 2.33 11.97 14.21
CA VAL A 154 2.88 10.78 13.58
C VAL A 154 1.80 10.00 12.86
N PHE A 155 2.06 9.63 11.60
CA PHE A 155 1.29 8.67 10.84
C PHE A 155 2.05 7.33 10.78
N LEU A 156 1.40 6.24 11.20
CA LEU A 156 1.96 4.90 11.12
C LEU A 156 1.34 4.15 9.94
N ASP A 157 2.19 3.68 9.01
CA ASP A 157 1.73 2.83 7.92
C ASP A 157 1.67 1.36 8.35
N ASP A 158 0.50 0.74 8.14
CA ASP A 158 0.15 -0.65 8.44
C ASP A 158 0.41 -1.08 9.90
N ALA A 159 0.03 -0.21 10.85
CA ALA A 159 0.28 -0.42 12.28
C ALA A 159 -0.95 -0.85 13.09
N PHE A 160 -2.06 -1.22 12.46
CA PHE A 160 -3.26 -1.69 13.18
C PHE A 160 -2.96 -2.89 14.09
N ALA A 161 -2.04 -3.80 13.71
CA ALA A 161 -1.63 -4.91 14.57
C ALA A 161 -0.78 -4.49 15.80
N LYS A 162 -0.31 -3.24 15.89
CA LYS A 162 0.51 -2.71 16.99
C LYS A 162 -0.36 -2.17 18.12
N GLN A 163 -1.00 -3.09 18.83
CA GLN A 163 -1.98 -2.78 19.89
C GLN A 163 -1.34 -2.20 21.16
N ASN A 164 -0.04 -2.44 21.36
CA ASN A 164 0.74 -1.85 22.46
C ASN A 164 0.85 -0.32 22.41
N ILE A 165 0.48 0.32 21.30
CA ILE A 165 0.63 1.76 21.08
C ILE A 165 -0.76 2.40 21.11
N LYS A 166 -0.97 3.37 22.00
CA LYS A 166 -2.16 4.25 21.97
C LYS A 166 -2.11 5.08 20.69
N LYS A 167 -3.13 4.96 19.86
CA LYS A 167 -3.20 5.60 18.54
C LYS A 167 -4.64 5.68 18.06
N PHE A 168 -4.91 6.60 17.14
CA PHE A 168 -6.16 6.63 16.39
C PHE A 168 -6.05 5.70 15.18
N ASP A 169 -6.77 4.58 15.20
CA ASP A 169 -6.72 3.52 14.18
C ASP A 169 -7.74 3.76 13.05
N ILE A 170 -7.23 3.99 11.84
CA ILE A 170 -7.99 4.09 10.60
C ILE A 170 -7.80 2.80 9.78
N LEU A 171 -8.90 2.12 9.47
CA LEU A 171 -8.89 0.94 8.59
C LEU A 171 -9.53 1.19 7.24
N ILE A 172 -8.82 0.82 6.18
CA ILE A 172 -9.26 0.98 4.80
C ILE A 172 -9.97 -0.29 4.31
N ARG A 173 -11.23 -0.14 3.87
CA ARG A 173 -12.03 -1.17 3.19
C ARG A 173 -11.95 -0.98 1.66
N PRO A 174 -11.68 -2.04 0.89
CA PRO A 174 -11.68 -1.97 -0.58
C PRO A 174 -13.11 -1.87 -1.13
N LYS A 175 -13.27 -1.30 -2.34
CA LYS A 175 -14.55 -1.22 -3.07
C LYS A 175 -15.13 -2.61 -3.36
N GLY A 176 -14.28 -3.53 -3.83
CA GLY A 176 -14.58 -4.96 -3.98
C GLY A 176 -13.95 -5.76 -2.85
N GLU A 177 -14.75 -6.17 -1.88
CA GLU A 177 -14.26 -7.00 -0.77
C GLU A 177 -13.99 -8.44 -1.19
N PRO A 178 -12.98 -9.09 -0.60
CA PRO A 178 -12.76 -10.52 -0.78
C PRO A 178 -14.02 -11.33 -0.46
N THR A 179 -14.39 -12.25 -1.35
CA THR A 179 -15.46 -13.22 -1.09
C THR A 179 -14.99 -14.33 -0.15
N ASN A 180 -13.67 -14.58 -0.10
CA ASN A 180 -13.06 -15.41 0.92
C ASN A 180 -12.87 -14.61 2.22
N LEU A 181 -13.69 -14.92 3.23
CA LEU A 181 -13.71 -14.20 4.50
C LEU A 181 -12.68 -14.71 5.51
N PHE A 182 -11.95 -15.77 5.18
CA PHE A 182 -11.00 -16.37 6.09
C PHE A 182 -9.69 -15.60 6.18
N CYS A 183 -9.05 -15.72 7.34
CA CYS A 183 -7.68 -15.30 7.52
C CYS A 183 -6.71 -16.27 6.85
N LEU A 184 -5.43 -15.89 6.84
CA LEU A 184 -4.35 -16.79 6.42
C LEU A 184 -4.35 -18.10 7.24
N PRO A 185 -4.00 -19.25 6.63
CA PRO A 185 -3.72 -19.46 5.20
C PRO A 185 -4.96 -19.78 4.35
N SER A 186 -6.16 -19.90 4.94
CA SER A 186 -7.39 -20.22 4.19
C SER A 186 -7.86 -19.08 3.29
N GLY A 187 -7.50 -17.84 3.60
CA GLY A 187 -7.89 -16.65 2.83
C GLY A 187 -6.96 -15.47 3.04
N GLY A 188 -7.28 -14.36 2.39
CA GLY A 188 -6.41 -13.19 2.26
C GLY A 188 -6.46 -12.20 3.43
N TYR A 189 -7.22 -12.46 4.49
CA TYR A 189 -7.23 -11.58 5.67
C TYR A 189 -6.02 -11.83 6.58
N LYS A 190 -5.31 -10.76 6.98
CA LYS A 190 -4.26 -10.77 8.02
C LYS A 190 -4.87 -10.92 9.42
N GLN A 191 -6.09 -10.42 9.61
CA GLN A 191 -6.80 -10.44 10.88
C GLN A 191 -8.30 -10.58 10.61
N PRO A 192 -9.08 -11.13 11.56
CA PRO A 192 -10.51 -11.37 11.36
C PRO A 192 -11.24 -10.14 10.85
N LYS A 193 -12.13 -10.31 9.86
CA LYS A 193 -12.91 -9.22 9.27
C LYS A 193 -13.70 -8.41 10.32
N SER A 194 -14.14 -9.06 11.39
CA SER A 194 -14.83 -8.40 12.51
C SER A 194 -14.01 -7.28 13.15
N PHE A 195 -12.67 -7.28 13.01
CA PHE A 195 -11.81 -6.25 13.59
C PHE A 195 -11.98 -4.86 12.95
N TYR A 196 -12.73 -4.72 11.85
CA TYR A 196 -13.16 -3.40 11.39
C TYR A 196 -13.95 -2.64 12.47
N SER A 197 -14.72 -3.36 13.31
CA SER A 197 -15.45 -2.76 14.44
C SER A 197 -14.56 -2.23 15.57
N MET A 198 -13.27 -2.58 15.57
CA MET A 198 -12.30 -2.15 16.59
C MET A 198 -11.46 -0.94 16.17
N ALA A 199 -11.69 -0.41 14.96
CA ALA A 199 -11.01 0.80 14.51
C ALA A 199 -11.82 2.04 14.92
N ASP A 200 -11.14 3.13 15.23
CA ASP A 200 -11.78 4.41 15.52
C ASP A 200 -12.47 4.97 14.27
N MET A 201 -11.93 4.66 13.09
CA MET A 201 -12.56 5.01 11.82
C MET A 201 -12.34 3.93 10.75
N VAL A 202 -13.40 3.62 10.01
CA VAL A 202 -13.35 2.74 8.85
C VAL A 202 -13.69 3.57 7.62
N VAL A 203 -12.82 3.54 6.61
CA VAL A 203 -13.00 4.28 5.36
C VAL A 203 -13.05 3.33 4.18
N GLN A 204 -14.08 3.46 3.35
CA GLN A 204 -14.32 2.57 2.22
C GLN A 204 -14.09 3.26 0.87
N ASP A 205 -13.34 2.57 0.01
CA ASP A 205 -13.12 3.00 -1.37
C ASP A 205 -14.42 2.96 -2.18
N GLY A 206 -14.68 4.02 -2.94
CA GLY A 206 -15.95 4.28 -3.63
C GLY A 206 -16.97 5.01 -2.75
N VAL A 207 -16.87 4.94 -1.42
CA VAL A 207 -17.83 5.54 -0.47
C VAL A 207 -17.25 6.80 0.18
N ASP A 208 -16.15 6.67 0.92
CA ASP A 208 -15.52 7.75 1.69
C ASP A 208 -14.40 8.45 0.94
N PHE A 209 -13.82 7.73 0.00
CA PHE A 209 -12.86 8.28 -0.93
C PHE A 209 -13.03 7.61 -2.27
N GLN A 210 -12.55 8.26 -3.32
CA GLN A 210 -12.53 7.70 -4.66
C GLN A 210 -11.11 7.76 -5.19
N ARG A 211 -10.68 6.64 -5.76
CA ARG A 211 -9.46 6.59 -6.55
C ARG A 211 -9.70 7.29 -7.88
N VAL A 212 -8.83 8.24 -8.17
CA VAL A 212 -8.83 8.98 -9.42
C VAL A 212 -7.49 8.73 -10.09
N VAL A 213 -7.54 8.20 -11.30
CA VAL A 213 -6.35 8.00 -12.11
C VAL A 213 -6.18 9.21 -13.03
N SER A 214 -4.95 9.69 -13.11
CA SER A 214 -4.52 10.63 -14.14
C SER A 214 -3.37 10.04 -14.92
N PHE A 215 -3.30 10.38 -16.19
CA PHE A 215 -2.24 9.93 -17.10
C PHE A 215 -1.28 11.07 -17.35
N GLU A 216 0.01 10.80 -17.30
CA GLU A 216 1.05 11.76 -17.62
C GLU A 216 2.12 11.16 -18.52
N GLN A 217 2.64 11.93 -19.47
CA GLN A 217 3.75 11.54 -20.32
C GLN A 217 4.63 12.77 -20.55
N ASN A 218 5.95 12.64 -20.44
CA ASN A 218 6.90 13.75 -20.60
C ASN A 218 6.58 14.94 -19.66
N GLY A 219 6.10 14.63 -18.44
CA GLY A 219 5.68 15.62 -17.46
C GLY A 219 4.36 16.36 -17.76
N GLN A 220 3.65 16.03 -18.83
CA GLN A 220 2.37 16.64 -19.20
C GLN A 220 1.19 15.71 -18.91
N LYS A 221 0.09 16.28 -18.41
CA LYS A 221 -1.16 15.52 -18.19
C LYS A 221 -1.88 15.26 -19.50
N LEU A 222 -2.20 14.00 -19.75
CA LEU A 222 -3.01 13.57 -20.87
C LEU A 222 -4.50 13.61 -20.49
N LYS A 223 -5.33 14.18 -21.38
CA LYS A 223 -6.79 14.17 -21.22
C LYS A 223 -7.41 12.86 -21.70
N THR A 224 -6.82 12.26 -22.72
CA THR A 224 -7.26 11.02 -23.36
C THR A 224 -6.06 10.11 -23.57
N LEU A 225 -6.27 8.81 -23.43
CA LEU A 225 -5.28 7.81 -23.77
C LEU A 225 -5.34 7.47 -25.26
N PRO A 226 -4.22 7.08 -25.89
CA PRO A 226 -4.24 6.43 -27.20
C PRO A 226 -5.06 5.13 -27.15
N GLU A 227 -5.64 4.72 -28.28
CA GLU A 227 -6.39 3.45 -28.37
C GLU A 227 -5.43 2.25 -28.28
N ASP A 228 -4.28 2.31 -28.95
CA ASP A 228 -3.29 1.24 -28.97
C ASP A 228 -2.31 1.39 -27.80
N VAL A 229 -2.71 0.90 -26.63
CA VAL A 229 -1.88 0.91 -25.41
C VAL A 229 -1.70 -0.49 -24.83
N VAL A 230 -0.48 -0.77 -24.38
CA VAL A 230 -0.15 -2.00 -23.63
C VAL A 230 0.31 -1.64 -22.22
N CYS A 231 -0.36 -2.20 -21.21
CA CYS A 231 -0.04 -1.90 -19.83
C CYS A 231 0.98 -2.88 -19.25
N ILE A 232 2.11 -2.37 -18.77
CA ILE A 232 3.12 -3.17 -18.06
C ILE A 232 3.05 -2.83 -16.57
N THR A 233 2.83 -3.82 -15.70
CA THR A 233 2.77 -3.56 -14.25
C THR A 233 3.20 -4.74 -13.40
N ALA A 234 3.76 -4.46 -12.22
CA ALA A 234 4.09 -5.42 -11.18
C ALA A 234 3.48 -5.01 -9.83
N ILE A 235 2.23 -4.50 -9.86
CA ILE A 235 1.47 -4.20 -8.64
C ILE A 235 0.73 -5.44 -8.12
N SER A 236 0.47 -5.48 -6.80
CA SER A 236 -0.21 -6.59 -6.14
C SER A 236 -1.60 -6.97 -6.69
N LYS A 237 -2.36 -6.03 -7.32
CA LYS A 237 -3.74 -6.26 -7.79
C LYS A 237 -3.97 -5.61 -9.17
N PRO A 238 -3.39 -6.16 -10.26
CA PRO A 238 -3.35 -5.53 -11.58
C PRO A 238 -4.74 -5.33 -12.19
N LYS A 239 -5.70 -6.23 -11.90
CA LYS A 239 -7.09 -6.14 -12.40
C LYS A 239 -7.79 -4.84 -12.03
N ARG A 240 -7.34 -4.13 -10.98
CA ARG A 240 -7.88 -2.82 -10.61
C ARG A 240 -7.57 -1.72 -11.61
N LEU A 241 -6.55 -1.88 -12.45
CA LEU A 241 -6.24 -0.91 -13.50
C LEU A 241 -7.21 -1.01 -14.67
N GLN A 242 -7.86 -2.17 -14.84
CA GLN A 242 -8.76 -2.41 -15.97
C GLN A 242 -9.94 -1.42 -16.01
N GLU A 243 -10.43 -0.93 -14.87
CA GLU A 243 -11.50 0.07 -14.82
C GLU A 243 -11.06 1.47 -15.31
N PHE A 244 -9.76 1.69 -15.51
CA PHE A 244 -9.18 2.98 -15.93
C PHE A 244 -8.51 2.92 -17.31
N LEU A 245 -8.35 1.73 -17.89
CA LEU A 245 -7.68 1.54 -19.18
C LEU A 245 -8.72 1.34 -20.29
N PRO A 246 -8.35 1.61 -21.57
CA PRO A 246 -9.20 1.28 -22.71
C PRO A 246 -9.57 -0.21 -22.74
N ASN A 247 -10.74 -0.56 -23.27
CA ASN A 247 -11.24 -1.94 -23.28
C ASN A 247 -10.34 -2.92 -24.05
N ASN A 248 -9.62 -2.43 -25.05
CA ASN A 248 -8.65 -3.16 -25.87
C ASN A 248 -7.23 -3.19 -25.29
N CYS A 249 -7.00 -2.59 -24.10
CA CYS A 249 -5.69 -2.55 -23.49
C CYS A 249 -5.33 -3.90 -22.85
N ASP A 250 -4.29 -4.54 -23.38
CA ASP A 250 -3.71 -5.73 -22.77
C ASP A 250 -2.85 -5.36 -21.55
N ILE A 251 -3.16 -5.98 -20.39
CA ILE A 251 -2.39 -5.81 -19.16
C ILE A 251 -1.38 -6.96 -19.01
N LYS A 252 -0.11 -6.67 -19.24
CA LYS A 252 1.04 -7.53 -18.93
C LYS A 252 1.43 -7.36 -17.47
N SER A 253 0.76 -8.13 -16.61
CA SER A 253 1.01 -8.14 -15.17
C SER A 253 2.11 -9.13 -14.78
N PHE A 254 2.98 -8.71 -13.88
CA PHE A 254 4.02 -9.50 -13.22
C PHE A 254 3.76 -9.56 -11.71
N TYR A 255 4.40 -10.49 -11.00
CA TYR A 255 4.23 -10.61 -9.55
C TYR A 255 4.71 -9.36 -8.79
N ASP A 256 4.15 -9.09 -7.61
CA ASP A 256 4.45 -7.85 -6.89
C ASP A 256 5.95 -7.71 -6.58
N HIS A 257 6.49 -6.51 -6.78
CA HIS A 257 7.92 -6.22 -6.68
C HIS A 257 8.83 -6.94 -7.70
N TYR A 258 8.28 -7.42 -8.82
CA TYR A 258 9.09 -7.94 -9.92
C TYR A 258 10.17 -6.95 -10.36
N ARG A 259 11.36 -7.48 -10.67
CA ARG A 259 12.44 -6.76 -11.34
C ARG A 259 12.43 -7.18 -12.80
N PHE A 260 12.00 -6.27 -13.68
CA PHE A 260 11.91 -6.52 -15.11
C PHE A 260 13.26 -6.89 -15.70
N LYS A 261 13.27 -7.85 -16.62
CA LYS A 261 14.45 -8.22 -17.42
C LYS A 261 14.33 -7.63 -18.81
N LYS A 262 15.46 -7.36 -19.46
CA LYS A 262 15.47 -6.74 -20.80
C LYS A 262 14.72 -7.60 -21.81
N SER A 263 14.92 -8.92 -21.73
CA SER A 263 14.18 -9.92 -22.51
C SER A 263 12.66 -9.81 -22.37
N ASP A 264 12.14 -9.51 -21.17
CA ASP A 264 10.70 -9.42 -20.94
C ASP A 264 10.11 -8.22 -21.70
N ILE A 265 10.86 -7.12 -21.73
CA ILE A 265 10.46 -5.87 -22.39
C ILE A 265 10.63 -5.99 -23.91
N ASP A 266 11.71 -6.62 -24.36
CA ASP A 266 11.96 -6.86 -25.79
C ASP A 266 10.85 -7.74 -26.40
N GLU A 267 10.42 -8.80 -25.70
CA GLU A 267 9.29 -9.65 -26.11
C GLU A 267 7.98 -8.86 -26.19
N ILE A 268 7.70 -7.98 -25.22
CA ILE A 268 6.50 -7.13 -25.24
C ILE A 268 6.58 -6.14 -26.40
N LYS A 269 7.72 -5.48 -26.61
CA LYS A 269 7.90 -4.55 -27.75
C LYS A 269 7.72 -5.25 -29.09
N GLN A 270 8.17 -6.50 -29.24
CA GLN A 270 7.96 -7.27 -30.47
C GLN A 270 6.47 -7.59 -30.70
N ASN A 271 5.76 -8.03 -29.65
CA ASN A 271 4.35 -8.39 -29.76
C ASN A 271 3.42 -7.17 -29.88
N TYR A 272 3.86 -6.00 -29.42
CA TYR A 272 3.08 -4.77 -29.33
C TYR A 272 3.80 -3.59 -30.01
N ALA A 273 4.46 -3.83 -31.15
CA ALA A 273 5.34 -2.85 -31.81
C ALA A 273 4.70 -1.48 -32.08
N ASN A 274 3.39 -1.45 -32.34
CA ASN A 274 2.64 -0.21 -32.61
C ASN A 274 1.90 0.35 -31.38
N HIS A 275 2.03 -0.27 -30.20
CA HIS A 275 1.32 0.18 -29.01
C HIS A 275 2.21 1.09 -28.16
N THR A 276 1.59 2.10 -27.57
CA THR A 276 2.24 2.93 -26.55
C THR A 276 2.28 2.17 -25.22
N ILE A 277 3.44 2.13 -24.58
CA ILE A 277 3.58 1.50 -23.27
C ILE A 277 3.01 2.42 -22.19
N ILE A 278 2.15 1.86 -21.34
CA ILE A 278 1.60 2.53 -20.15
C ILE A 278 1.99 1.75 -18.89
N THR A 279 2.45 2.43 -17.85
CA THR A 279 2.90 1.78 -16.61
C THR A 279 2.59 2.60 -15.36
N THR A 280 2.75 2.03 -14.17
CA THR A 280 2.50 2.73 -12.91
C THR A 280 3.72 3.52 -12.46
N THR A 281 3.51 4.55 -11.63
CA THR A 281 4.64 5.27 -10.98
C THR A 281 5.50 4.37 -10.09
N LYS A 282 4.98 3.23 -9.61
CA LYS A 282 5.75 2.25 -8.82
C LYS A 282 6.70 1.44 -9.70
N ASP A 283 6.32 1.20 -10.95
CA ASP A 283 7.04 0.30 -11.85
C ASP A 283 7.99 1.05 -12.80
N ILE A 284 7.74 2.32 -13.09
CA ILE A 284 8.63 3.12 -13.96
C ILE A 284 10.08 3.16 -13.48
N VAL A 285 10.31 3.24 -12.17
CA VAL A 285 11.67 3.26 -11.58
C VAL A 285 12.47 1.98 -11.88
N LYS A 286 11.79 0.91 -12.30
CA LYS A 286 12.38 -0.36 -12.69
C LYS A 286 12.45 -0.54 -14.21
N LEU A 287 11.69 0.26 -14.96
CA LEU A 287 11.54 0.17 -16.42
C LEU A 287 12.31 1.26 -17.17
N SER A 288 12.62 2.39 -16.53
CA SER A 288 13.14 3.60 -17.19
C SER A 288 14.38 3.38 -18.07
N ASN A 289 15.23 2.42 -17.72
CA ASN A 289 16.47 2.14 -18.45
C ASN A 289 16.31 1.10 -19.57
N MET A 290 15.07 0.66 -19.83
CA MET A 290 14.73 -0.47 -20.70
C MET A 290 13.75 -0.08 -21.81
N LEU A 291 13.27 1.16 -21.76
CA LEU A 291 12.33 1.74 -22.71
C LEU A 291 13.07 2.78 -23.54
N ASP A 292 12.78 2.81 -24.85
CA ASP A 292 13.42 3.74 -25.78
C ASP A 292 12.73 5.12 -25.73
N GLU A 293 11.45 5.12 -25.35
CA GLU A 293 10.62 6.31 -25.17
C GLU A 293 10.03 6.36 -23.76
N GLU A 294 9.69 7.56 -23.27
CA GLU A 294 9.03 7.72 -21.97
C GLU A 294 7.60 7.15 -22.05
N PRO A 295 7.26 6.14 -21.23
CA PRO A 295 5.93 5.54 -21.24
C PRO A 295 4.91 6.49 -20.62
N ILE A 296 3.64 6.24 -20.92
CA ILE A 296 2.54 6.91 -20.21
C ILE A 296 2.55 6.41 -18.75
N LEU A 297 2.51 7.33 -17.80
CA LEU A 297 2.48 7.06 -16.37
C LEU A 297 1.05 7.14 -15.83
N ILE A 298 0.60 6.04 -15.24
CA ILE A 298 -0.61 5.94 -14.44
C ILE A 298 -0.30 6.49 -13.05
N LYS A 299 -0.82 7.69 -12.75
CA LYS A 299 -0.77 8.27 -11.42
C LYS A 299 -2.07 8.02 -10.68
N LEU A 300 -1.98 7.27 -9.58
CA LEU A 300 -3.10 7.02 -8.70
C LEU A 300 -3.19 8.11 -7.64
N ASN A 301 -4.28 8.88 -7.70
CA ASN A 301 -4.62 9.90 -6.72
C ASN A 301 -5.88 9.49 -5.94
N ILE A 302 -6.14 10.18 -4.84
CA ILE A 302 -7.35 9.99 -4.04
C ILE A 302 -8.08 11.31 -3.87
N LYS A 303 -9.37 11.27 -4.17
CA LYS A 303 -10.32 12.32 -3.84
C LYS A 303 -11.09 11.91 -2.59
N ILE A 304 -10.84 12.60 -1.49
CA ILE A 304 -11.57 12.40 -0.24
C ILE A 304 -12.98 13.00 -0.38
N LYS A 305 -14.01 12.25 0.02
CA LYS A 305 -15.42 12.69 0.04
C LYS A 305 -15.78 13.21 1.43
N LYS A 306 -16.91 13.92 1.53
CA LYS A 306 -17.41 14.48 2.81
C LYS A 306 -17.65 13.43 3.89
N SER A 307 -17.97 12.18 3.52
CA SER A 307 -18.20 11.10 4.48
C SER A 307 -16.90 10.61 5.16
N PHE A 308 -15.73 10.90 4.59
CA PHE A 308 -14.47 10.75 5.31
C PHE A 308 -14.38 11.84 6.37
N ASN A 309 -14.76 11.50 7.59
CA ASN A 309 -14.90 12.46 8.69
C ASN A 309 -13.54 12.85 9.28
N ILE A 310 -12.82 13.74 8.59
CA ILE A 310 -11.51 14.28 9.02
C ILE A 310 -11.60 14.94 10.39
N LYS A 311 -12.76 15.49 10.76
CA LYS A 311 -12.97 16.15 12.05
C LYS A 311 -12.67 15.22 13.22
N LEU A 312 -12.97 13.92 13.12
CA LEU A 312 -12.62 12.94 14.18
C LEU A 312 -11.11 12.88 14.42
N ILE A 313 -10.31 13.01 13.35
CA ILE A 313 -8.85 13.03 13.45
C ILE A 313 -8.39 14.36 14.07
N ASP A 314 -8.97 15.48 13.63
CA ASP A 314 -8.65 16.80 14.17
C ASP A 314 -8.96 16.89 15.67
N ASP A 315 -10.10 16.35 16.09
CA ASP A 315 -10.55 16.33 17.48
C ASP A 315 -9.61 15.45 18.33
N TYR A 316 -9.23 14.26 17.84
CA TYR A 316 -8.20 13.42 18.48
C TYR A 316 -6.85 14.14 18.62
N ILE A 317 -6.38 14.85 17.58
CA ILE A 317 -5.13 15.61 17.62
C ILE A 317 -5.21 16.76 18.64
N LYS A 318 -6.36 17.45 18.73
CA LYS A 318 -6.57 18.53 19.69
C LYS A 318 -6.58 18.00 21.12
N GLU A 319 -7.32 16.94 21.41
CA GLU A 319 -7.37 16.31 22.74
C GLU A 319 -5.96 15.93 23.21
N TYR A 320 -5.10 15.46 22.31
CA TYR A 320 -3.71 15.13 22.65
C TYR A 320 -2.87 16.33 23.09
N LYS A 321 -3.17 17.54 22.59
CA LYS A 321 -2.42 18.75 22.98
C LYS A 321 -2.80 19.25 24.37
N TYR A 322 -3.93 18.81 24.91
CA TYR A 322 -4.46 19.22 26.22
C TYR A 322 -4.40 18.10 27.27
N ALA A 323 -3.82 16.94 26.92
CA ALA A 323 -3.63 15.78 27.79
C ALA A 323 -2.16 15.64 28.21
#